data_AF-A0A2N6U2Y9-F1
#
_entry.id   AF-A0A2N6U2Y9-F1
#
_cell.length_a   1.000
_cell.length_b   1.000
_cell.length_c   1.000
_cell.angle_alpha   90.00
_cell.angle_beta   90.00
_cell.angle_gamma   90.00
#
_symmetry.space_group_name_H-M   'P 1'
#
loop_
_entity.id
_entity.type
_entity.pdbx_description
1 polymer ?
#
loop_
_entity_poly.entity_id
_entity_poly.type
_entity_poly.pdbx_seq_one_letter_code
_entity_poly.pdbx_strand_id
1 'polypeptide(L)'
;MSVATHHIYQSSDLAGSRRKEIVEAAQRGTTLLRTPSGDALAFLPRAELERLSHIRDHALGFVMLESALRRPRAERRATDFGAWAFASSLDEEQLAEFRDEVSDALMRAFSGVDVVDSLLDEWRATAAFMADADAVAALDGGIEGFHEVLRPEESED
;
A
#
# COMPACT_ATOMS: atom_id res chain seq x y z
N MET A 1 5.19 10.52 24.42
CA MET A 1 4.50 11.38 23.44
C MET A 1 3.88 12.54 24.21
N SER A 2 4.32 13.77 23.98
CA SER A 2 3.71 14.95 24.61
C SER A 2 2.34 15.14 23.99
N VAL A 3 1.29 15.12 24.80
CA VAL A 3 -0.06 15.50 24.36
C VAL A 3 -0.03 17.02 24.25
N ALA A 4 0.42 17.53 23.10
CA ALA A 4 0.19 18.91 22.75
C ALA A 4 -1.31 19.14 22.84
N THR A 5 -1.73 20.09 23.66
CA THR A 5 -3.13 20.46 23.84
C THR A 5 -3.65 20.93 22.48
N HIS A 6 -4.24 20.03 21.69
CA HIS A 6 -4.82 20.36 20.40
C HIS A 6 -5.99 21.30 20.66
N HIS A 7 -5.81 22.58 20.30
CA HIS A 7 -6.88 23.57 20.35
C HIS A 7 -8.01 23.11 19.44
N ILE A 8 -9.21 22.93 20.00
CA ILE A 8 -10.41 22.54 19.25
C ILE A 8 -11.18 23.81 18.94
N TYR A 9 -11.20 24.19 17.66
CA TYR A 9 -11.95 25.35 17.19
C TYR A 9 -13.45 25.06 17.16
N GLN A 10 -14.27 26.10 17.23
CA GLN A 10 -15.71 25.98 17.02
C GLN A 10 -16.04 26.24 15.54
N SER A 11 -17.11 25.65 15.03
CA SER A 11 -17.60 25.93 13.67
C SER A 11 -17.80 27.42 13.37
N SER A 12 -18.21 28.20 14.36
CA SER A 12 -18.34 29.66 14.27
C SER A 12 -17.02 30.39 14.03
N ASP A 13 -15.88 29.80 14.41
CA ASP A 13 -14.55 30.42 14.24
C ASP A 13 -14.15 30.54 12.76
N LEU A 14 -14.74 29.73 11.87
CA LEU A 14 -14.55 29.83 10.41
C LEU A 14 -15.15 31.12 9.83
N ALA A 15 -16.22 31.63 10.43
CA ALA A 15 -16.87 32.86 10.01
C ALA A 15 -16.15 34.12 10.53
N GLY A 16 -15.30 33.98 11.55
CA GLY A 16 -14.68 35.08 12.27
C GLY A 16 -13.20 35.34 11.96
N SER A 17 -12.55 36.09 12.84
CA SER A 17 -11.14 36.49 12.74
C SER A 17 -10.13 35.34 12.84
N ARG A 18 -10.56 34.16 13.35
CA ARG A 18 -9.72 32.97 13.52
C ARG A 18 -9.57 32.11 12.28
N ARG A 19 -10.25 32.45 11.17
CA ARG A 19 -10.15 31.68 9.91
C ARG A 19 -8.70 31.46 9.46
N LYS A 20 -7.87 32.50 9.49
CA LYS A 20 -6.46 32.42 9.08
C LYS A 20 -5.67 31.47 9.98
N GLU A 21 -5.88 31.57 11.30
CA GLU A 21 -5.25 30.70 12.30
C GLU A 21 -5.59 29.23 12.08
N ILE A 22 -6.87 28.93 11.77
CA ILE A 22 -7.35 27.57 11.48
C ILE A 22 -6.65 26.99 10.24
N VAL A 23 -6.57 27.77 9.16
CA VAL A 23 -5.91 27.33 7.91
C VAL A 23 -4.43 27.07 8.15
N GLU A 24 -3.75 27.98 8.83
CA GLU A 24 -2.33 27.81 9.18
C GLU A 24 -2.08 26.61 10.10
N ALA A 25 -2.99 26.36 11.04
CA ALA A 25 -2.95 25.17 11.89
C ALA A 25 -3.14 23.88 11.06
N ALA A 26 -4.12 23.86 10.15
CA ALA A 26 -4.40 22.72 9.29
C ALA A 26 -3.26 22.43 8.29
N GLN A 27 -2.51 23.45 7.88
CA GLN A 27 -1.31 23.27 7.03
C GLN A 27 -0.15 22.61 7.78
N ARG A 28 -0.08 22.77 9.11
CA ARG A 28 0.97 22.16 9.94
C ARG A 28 0.62 20.75 10.42
N GLY A 29 -0.63 20.32 10.25
CA GLY A 29 -1.09 19.00 10.66
C GLY A 29 -2.59 18.99 10.97
N THR A 30 -3.02 17.99 11.74
CA THR A 30 -4.44 17.80 12.05
C THR A 30 -4.98 18.91 12.95
N THR A 31 -6.03 19.57 12.49
CA THR A 31 -6.79 20.60 13.22
C THR A 31 -8.23 20.15 13.38
N LEU A 32 -8.76 20.24 14.60
CA LEU A 32 -10.12 19.81 14.90
C LEU A 32 -11.06 21.00 15.02
N LEU A 33 -12.28 20.80 14.51
CA LEU A 33 -13.38 21.74 14.60
C LEU A 33 -14.61 21.04 15.16
N ARG A 34 -15.17 21.58 16.24
CA ARG A 34 -16.41 21.09 16.82
C ARG A 34 -17.60 21.76 16.15
N THR A 35 -18.52 20.92 15.68
CA THR A 35 -19.80 21.33 15.10
C THR A 35 -20.80 21.70 16.20
N PRO A 36 -21.88 22.45 15.88
CA PRO A 36 -22.92 22.76 16.85
C PRO A 36 -23.65 21.52 17.39
N SER A 37 -23.71 20.43 16.61
CA SER A 37 -24.27 19.14 17.02
C SER A 37 -23.37 18.36 18.00
N GLY A 38 -22.12 18.80 18.19
CA GLY A 38 -21.15 18.17 19.08
C GLY A 38 -20.14 17.26 18.37
N ASP A 39 -20.33 16.98 17.09
CA ASP A 39 -19.40 16.18 16.27
C ASP A 39 -18.09 16.94 16.04
N ALA A 40 -16.99 16.21 15.82
CA ALA A 40 -15.70 16.79 15.46
C ALA A 40 -15.38 16.53 13.99
N LEU A 41 -15.04 17.60 13.26
CA LEU A 41 -14.47 17.55 11.92
C LEU A 41 -12.96 17.76 12.00
N ALA A 42 -12.21 16.98 11.23
CA ALA A 42 -10.76 17.13 11.12
C ALA A 42 -10.39 17.81 9.79
N PHE A 43 -9.56 18.84 9.89
CA PHE A 43 -8.85 19.43 8.77
C PHE A 43 -7.41 18.92 8.79
N LEU A 44 -6.95 18.44 7.66
CA LEU A 44 -5.60 17.91 7.48
C LEU A 44 -5.12 18.26 6.07
N PRO A 45 -3.80 18.33 5.84
CA PRO A 45 -3.26 18.49 4.50
C PRO A 45 -3.74 17.36 3.59
N ARG A 46 -3.99 17.67 2.32
CA ARG A 46 -4.44 16.66 1.34
C ARG A 46 -3.50 15.45 1.27
N ALA A 47 -2.19 15.71 1.21
CA ALA A 47 -1.17 14.65 1.17
C ALA A 47 -1.21 13.74 2.41
N GLU A 48 -1.56 14.28 3.58
CA GLU A 48 -1.74 13.48 4.80
C GLU A 48 -2.96 12.55 4.67
N LEU A 49 -4.09 13.07 4.17
CA LEU A 49 -5.30 12.29 3.96
C LEU A 49 -5.07 11.16 2.93
N GLU A 50 -4.39 11.48 1.83
CA GLU A 50 -4.03 10.51 0.80
C GLU A 50 -3.13 9.42 1.39
N ARG A 51 -2.07 9.79 2.13
CA ARG A 51 -1.20 8.81 2.81
C ARG A 51 -1.97 7.91 3.76
N LEU A 52 -2.85 8.47 4.61
CA LEU A 52 -3.65 7.69 5.54
C LEU A 52 -4.63 6.75 4.84
N SER A 53 -5.23 7.20 3.74
CA SER A 53 -6.13 6.37 2.91
C SER A 53 -5.35 5.23 2.24
N HIS A 54 -4.15 5.52 1.74
CA HIS A 54 -3.27 4.55 1.11
C HIS A 54 -2.82 3.46 2.08
N ILE A 55 -2.34 3.85 3.26
CA ILE A 55 -1.94 2.92 4.32
C ILE A 55 -3.14 2.05 4.77
N ARG A 56 -4.34 2.63 4.88
CA ARG A 56 -5.55 1.87 5.21
C ARG A 56 -5.81 0.76 4.19
N ASP A 57 -5.70 1.06 2.91
CA ASP A 57 -6.00 0.10 1.84
C ASP A 57 -5.00 -1.06 1.85
N HIS A 58 -3.71 -0.78 2.08
CA HIS A 58 -2.70 -1.83 2.24
C HIS A 58 -2.86 -2.63 3.54
N ALA A 59 -3.22 -1.98 4.65
CA ALA A 59 -3.50 -2.67 5.90
C ALA A 59 -4.70 -3.62 5.76
N LEU A 60 -5.73 -3.24 4.99
CA LEU A 60 -6.85 -4.13 4.67
C LEU A 60 -6.37 -5.33 3.83
N GLY A 61 -5.54 -5.10 2.82
CA GLY A 61 -4.90 -6.16 2.03
C GLY A 61 -4.14 -7.15 2.92
N PHE A 62 -3.37 -6.64 3.88
CA PHE A 62 -2.60 -7.46 4.82
C PHE A 62 -3.50 -8.30 5.73
N VAL A 63 -4.61 -7.74 6.22
CA VAL A 63 -5.59 -8.50 7.00
C VAL A 63 -6.23 -9.63 6.17
N MET A 64 -6.52 -9.38 4.89
CA MET A 64 -7.03 -10.41 3.98
C MET A 64 -5.99 -11.51 3.74
N LEU A 65 -4.73 -11.14 3.50
CA LEU A 65 -3.61 -12.06 3.39
C LEU A 65 -3.51 -12.96 4.63
N GLU A 66 -3.44 -12.38 5.83
CA GLU A 66 -3.38 -13.13 7.09
C GLU A 66 -4.57 -14.10 7.23
N SER A 67 -5.77 -13.66 6.84
CA SER A 67 -6.96 -14.49 6.89
C SER A 67 -6.92 -15.64 5.88
N ALA A 68 -6.32 -15.44 4.70
CA ALA A 68 -6.11 -16.49 3.71
C ALA A 68 -5.09 -17.53 4.19
N LEU A 69 -3.96 -17.07 4.76
CA LEU A 69 -2.87 -17.93 5.22
C LEU A 69 -3.25 -18.84 6.39
N ARG A 70 -4.26 -18.47 7.19
CA ARG A 70 -4.82 -19.35 8.25
C ARG A 70 -5.50 -20.61 7.73
N ARG A 71 -5.90 -20.65 6.45
CA ARG A 71 -6.52 -21.83 5.83
C ARG A 71 -5.46 -22.75 5.21
N PRO A 72 -5.73 -24.06 5.10
CA PRO A 72 -4.88 -24.95 4.32
C PRO A 72 -4.77 -24.48 2.87
N ARG A 73 -3.59 -24.63 2.24
CA ARG A 73 -3.34 -24.18 0.85
C ARG A 73 -4.41 -24.63 -0.13
N ALA A 74 -4.84 -25.88 -0.05
CA ALA A 74 -5.87 -26.47 -0.93
C ALA A 74 -7.25 -25.82 -0.84
N GLU A 75 -7.53 -25.08 0.24
CA GLU A 75 -8.80 -24.39 0.47
C GLU A 75 -8.76 -22.89 0.13
N ARG A 76 -7.57 -22.36 -0.18
CA ARG A 76 -7.38 -20.95 -0.53
C ARG A 76 -7.77 -20.72 -1.99
N ARG A 77 -8.37 -19.56 -2.25
CA ARG A 77 -8.78 -19.06 -3.55
C ARG A 77 -8.16 -17.69 -3.79
N ALA A 78 -7.97 -17.30 -5.04
CA ALA A 78 -7.47 -15.97 -5.38
C ALA A 78 -8.29 -14.84 -4.74
N THR A 79 -9.62 -15.01 -4.65
CA THR A 79 -10.53 -14.02 -4.03
C THR A 79 -10.28 -13.83 -2.53
N ASP A 80 -9.63 -14.78 -1.86
CA ASP A 80 -9.30 -14.68 -0.44
C ASP A 80 -8.22 -13.63 -0.15
N PHE A 81 -7.40 -13.31 -1.16
CA PHE A 81 -6.33 -12.32 -1.07
C PHE A 81 -6.78 -10.92 -1.54
N GLY A 82 -8.04 -10.77 -1.97
CA GLY A 82 -8.61 -9.47 -2.37
C GLY A 82 -7.81 -8.78 -3.48
N ALA A 83 -7.36 -7.55 -3.21
CA ALA A 83 -6.55 -6.76 -4.14
C ALA A 83 -5.18 -7.40 -4.47
N TRP A 84 -4.73 -8.35 -3.64
CA TRP A 84 -3.47 -9.08 -3.81
C TRP A 84 -3.73 -10.50 -4.33
N ALA A 85 -4.75 -10.69 -5.17
CA ALA A 85 -5.08 -11.97 -5.79
C ALA A 85 -3.87 -12.67 -6.46
N PHE A 86 -2.89 -11.89 -6.93
CA PHE A 86 -1.63 -12.42 -7.48
C PHE A 86 -0.88 -13.33 -6.49
N ALA A 87 -0.99 -13.07 -5.18
CA ALA A 87 -0.31 -13.87 -4.15
C ALA A 87 -0.79 -15.34 -4.13
N SER A 88 -1.94 -15.65 -4.73
CA SER A 88 -2.42 -17.02 -4.84
C SER A 88 -1.56 -17.94 -5.73
N SER A 89 -0.71 -17.39 -6.61
CA SER A 89 0.25 -18.18 -7.40
C SER A 89 1.55 -18.49 -6.66
N LEU A 90 1.84 -17.77 -5.57
CA LEU A 90 3.05 -17.97 -4.77
C LEU A 90 2.98 -19.28 -3.97
N ASP A 91 4.11 -19.95 -3.81
CA ASP A 91 4.22 -21.12 -2.93
C ASP A 91 4.21 -20.72 -1.44
N GLU A 92 4.31 -21.68 -0.51
CA GLU A 92 4.25 -21.38 0.93
C GLU A 92 5.48 -20.62 1.45
N GLU A 93 6.66 -20.83 0.87
CA GLU A 93 7.89 -20.14 1.28
C GLU A 93 7.84 -18.69 0.82
N GLN A 94 7.47 -18.48 -0.44
CA GLN A 94 7.25 -17.16 -1.02
C GLN A 94 6.12 -16.39 -0.33
N LEU A 95 5.03 -17.06 0.05
CA LEU A 95 3.95 -16.42 0.81
C LEU A 95 4.42 -15.97 2.20
N ALA A 96 5.31 -16.73 2.85
CA ALA A 96 5.87 -16.34 4.13
C ALA A 96 6.80 -15.12 3.99
N GLU A 97 7.67 -15.11 2.97
CA GLU A 97 8.55 -13.98 2.67
C GLU A 97 7.75 -12.73 2.30
N PHE A 98 6.80 -12.84 1.36
CA PHE A 98 5.90 -11.76 0.96
C PHE A 98 5.18 -11.14 2.16
N ARG A 99 4.66 -11.98 3.06
CA ARG A 99 3.98 -11.54 4.29
C ARG A 99 4.91 -10.73 5.19
N ASP A 100 6.12 -11.22 5.43
CA ASP A 100 7.07 -10.57 6.32
C ASP A 100 7.57 -9.23 5.74
N GLU A 101 7.84 -9.18 4.44
CA GLU A 101 8.26 -7.95 3.75
C GLU A 101 7.16 -6.89 3.72
N VAL A 102 5.91 -7.29 3.44
CA VAL A 102 4.77 -6.36 3.48
C VAL A 102 4.53 -5.84 4.89
N SER A 103 4.68 -6.69 5.91
CA SER A 103 4.59 -6.26 7.30
C SER A 103 5.63 -5.18 7.62
N ASP A 104 6.88 -5.37 7.21
CA ASP A 104 7.94 -4.35 7.41
C ASP A 104 7.68 -3.07 6.60
N ALA A 105 7.28 -3.19 5.33
CA ALA A 105 6.94 -2.05 4.49
C ALA A 105 5.79 -1.23 5.07
N LEU A 106 4.75 -1.87 5.63
CA LEU A 106 3.66 -1.19 6.33
C LEU A 106 4.18 -0.42 7.56
N MET A 107 5.04 -1.03 8.37
CA MET A 107 5.63 -0.36 9.54
C MET A 107 6.45 0.88 9.16
N ARG A 108 7.17 0.81 8.03
CA ARG A 108 7.89 1.96 7.43
C ARG A 108 6.92 3.03 6.90
N ALA A 109 5.83 2.63 6.25
CA ALA A 109 4.81 3.55 5.75
C ALA A 109 4.13 4.32 6.88
N PHE A 110 3.82 3.68 8.01
CA PHE A 110 3.34 4.35 9.23
C PHE A 110 4.34 5.36 9.80
N SER A 111 5.63 5.17 9.53
CA SER A 111 6.71 6.08 9.92
C SER A 111 6.98 7.18 8.89
N GLY A 112 6.23 7.21 7.78
CA GLY A 112 6.31 8.23 6.74
C GLY A 112 7.14 7.87 5.50
N VAL A 113 7.66 6.64 5.41
CA VAL A 113 8.38 6.14 4.23
C VAL A 113 7.53 5.10 3.53
N ASP A 114 6.82 5.52 2.49
CA ASP A 114 5.93 4.62 1.74
C ASP A 114 6.67 3.91 0.62
N VAL A 115 6.86 2.60 0.78
CA VAL A 115 7.50 1.70 -0.19
C VAL A 115 6.59 0.51 -0.54
N VAL A 116 5.34 0.53 -0.06
CA VAL A 116 4.46 -0.64 -0.14
C VAL A 116 4.07 -0.92 -1.59
N ASP A 117 3.78 0.11 -2.38
CA ASP A 117 3.41 -0.09 -3.79
C ASP A 117 4.55 -0.68 -4.61
N SER A 118 5.78 -0.17 -4.45
CA SER A 118 6.95 -0.69 -5.16
C SER A 118 7.22 -2.15 -4.79
N LEU A 119 7.12 -2.48 -3.51
CA LEU A 119 7.21 -3.87 -3.04
C LEU A 119 6.11 -4.75 -3.68
N LEU A 120 4.86 -4.29 -3.69
CA LEU A 120 3.76 -5.03 -4.30
C LEU A 120 3.96 -5.22 -5.81
N ASP A 121 4.55 -4.24 -6.50
CA ASP A 121 4.88 -4.36 -7.93
C ASP A 121 5.98 -5.38 -8.19
N GLU A 122 7.03 -5.40 -7.35
CA GLU A 122 8.08 -6.42 -7.38
C GLU A 122 7.49 -7.82 -7.17
N TRP A 123 6.63 -7.99 -6.17
CA TRP A 123 5.97 -9.28 -5.90
C TRP A 123 4.97 -9.69 -6.97
N ARG A 124 4.29 -8.74 -7.63
CA ARG A 124 3.47 -9.04 -8.81
C ARG A 124 4.31 -9.57 -9.96
N ALA A 125 5.49 -8.99 -10.18
CA ALA A 125 6.42 -9.48 -11.20
C ALA A 125 6.91 -10.90 -10.87
N THR A 126 7.28 -11.16 -9.61
CA THR A 126 7.65 -12.49 -9.13
C THR A 126 6.51 -13.49 -9.33
N ALA A 127 5.28 -13.14 -8.93
CA ALA A 127 4.11 -14.00 -9.08
C ALA A 127 3.76 -14.30 -10.55
N ALA A 128 3.94 -13.31 -11.44
CA ALA A 128 3.74 -13.48 -12.87
C ALA A 128 4.80 -14.41 -13.48
N PHE A 129 6.07 -14.23 -13.08
CA PHE A 129 7.17 -15.09 -13.50
C PHE A 129 6.94 -16.55 -13.06
N MET A 130 6.55 -16.77 -11.80
CA MET A 130 6.30 -18.12 -11.28
C MET A 130 5.08 -18.81 -11.88
N ALA A 131 4.12 -18.04 -12.41
CA ALA A 131 2.97 -18.59 -13.12
C ALA A 131 3.32 -19.06 -14.55
N ASP A 132 4.45 -18.61 -15.10
CA ASP A 132 4.94 -18.98 -16.42
C ASP A 132 5.84 -20.22 -16.34
N ALA A 133 5.27 -21.37 -16.71
CA ALA A 133 5.95 -22.66 -16.64
C ALA A 133 7.22 -22.73 -17.52
N ASP A 134 7.25 -22.01 -18.65
CA ASP A 134 8.40 -21.99 -19.55
C ASP A 134 9.52 -21.12 -18.95
N ALA A 135 9.16 -20.00 -18.33
CA ALA A 135 10.10 -19.12 -17.65
C ALA A 135 10.75 -19.82 -16.43
N VAL A 136 9.95 -20.55 -15.65
CA VAL A 136 10.45 -21.36 -14.52
C VAL A 136 11.36 -22.49 -15.01
N ALA A 137 10.97 -23.22 -16.06
CA ALA A 137 11.78 -24.29 -16.63
C ALA A 137 13.13 -23.79 -17.16
N ALA A 138 13.19 -22.58 -17.71
CA ALA A 138 14.42 -21.97 -18.17
C ALA A 138 15.36 -21.56 -17.02
N LEU A 139 14.82 -21.29 -15.83
CA LEU A 139 15.60 -21.02 -14.62
C LEU A 139 16.24 -22.30 -14.06
N ASP A 140 15.48 -23.41 -14.06
CA ASP A 140 15.93 -24.73 -13.59
C ASP A 140 16.88 -25.43 -14.59
N GLY A 141 16.73 -25.16 -15.89
CA GLY A 141 17.48 -25.84 -16.96
C GLY A 141 18.95 -25.45 -17.09
N GLY A 142 19.41 -24.39 -16.40
CA GLY A 142 20.68 -23.74 -16.73
C GLY A 142 20.60 -23.04 -18.09
N ILE A 143 21.43 -22.02 -18.30
CA ILE A 143 21.38 -21.15 -19.48
C ILE A 143 21.86 -21.91 -20.73
N GLU A 144 21.03 -22.77 -21.31
CA GLU A 144 21.22 -23.33 -22.65
C GLU A 144 19.87 -23.32 -23.38
N GLY A 145 19.77 -22.49 -24.44
CA GLY A 145 18.63 -22.54 -25.36
C GLY A 145 17.91 -21.23 -25.66
N PHE A 146 18.38 -20.08 -25.16
CA PHE A 146 17.85 -18.79 -25.62
C PHE A 146 18.45 -18.43 -26.99
N HIS A 147 17.60 -18.14 -27.96
CA HIS A 147 18.00 -17.48 -29.19
C HIS A 147 17.79 -15.96 -28.98
N GLU A 148 18.87 -15.19 -29.04
CA GLU A 148 18.81 -13.73 -29.02
C GLU A 148 17.88 -13.24 -30.13
N VAL A 149 16.80 -12.54 -29.77
CA VAL A 149 15.94 -11.88 -30.74
C VAL A 149 16.72 -10.69 -31.27
N LEU A 150 17.18 -10.78 -32.53
CA LEU A 150 17.88 -9.71 -33.20
C LEU A 150 17.08 -8.41 -33.09
N ARG A 151 17.78 -7.33 -32.68
CA ARG A 151 17.24 -5.97 -32.69
C ARG A 151 16.57 -5.71 -34.04
N PRO A 152 15.33 -5.19 -34.08
CA PRO A 152 14.72 -4.81 -35.34
C PRO A 152 15.65 -3.81 -36.03
N GLU A 153 15.96 -4.06 -37.30
CA GLU A 153 16.79 -3.14 -38.09
C GLU A 153 16.13 -1.76 -38.06
N GLU A 154 16.89 -0.76 -37.62
CA GLU A 154 16.49 0.63 -37.73
C GLU A 154 16.24 0.90 -39.21
N SER A 155 14.98 1.11 -39.57
CA SER A 155 14.62 1.56 -40.91
C SER A 155 15.20 2.96 -41.09
N GLU A 156 16.33 3.06 -41.79
CA GLU A 156 16.83 4.32 -42.33
C GLU A 156 15.88 4.79 -43.45
N ASP A 157 15.28 5.96 -43.20
CA ASP A 157 14.60 6.95 -44.09
C ASP A 157 13.93 6.50 -45.40
#